data_AF-A0AAJ0HP08-F1
#
_entry.id   AF-A0AAJ0HP08-F1
#
_cell.length_a   1.000
_cell.length_b   1.000
_cell.length_c   1.000
_cell.angle_alpha   90.00
_cell.angle_beta   90.00
_cell.angle_gamma   90.00
#
_symmetry.space_group_name_H-M   'P 1'
#
loop_
_entity.id
_entity.type
_entity.pdbx_description
1 polymer ?
#
loop_
_entity_poly.entity_id
_entity_poly.type
_entity_poly.pdbx_seq_one_letter_code
_entity_poly.pdbx_strand_id
1 'polypeptide(L)'
;MASRCSGVKANKYSTANIPLRPGILVLTKIKRCIHFIGSTRPKPITKLGRDLEDVQFLLKWLAEHDKKVEFIGYSSLDVHRLYSAVRPLREYRNGAGGEHLVQLLDSVMEVDDQKVTEN
;
A
#
# COMPACT_ATOMS: atom_id res chain seq x y z
N MET A 1 41.80 36.06 1.80
CA MET A 1 40.95 34.98 1.26
C MET A 1 41.22 33.70 2.04
N ALA A 2 40.25 33.25 2.85
CA ALA A 2 40.08 31.85 3.26
C ALA A 2 38.74 31.75 4.03
N SER A 3 37.67 31.47 3.29
CA SER A 3 36.35 31.18 3.82
C SER A 3 36.39 29.81 4.51
N ARG A 4 36.04 29.73 5.80
CA ARG A 4 35.83 28.44 6.49
C ARG A 4 34.33 28.17 6.54
N CYS A 5 33.89 27.26 5.67
CA CYS A 5 32.53 26.74 5.64
C CYS A 5 32.17 26.04 6.97
N SER A 6 30.98 26.36 7.47
CA SER A 6 30.33 25.74 8.61
C SER A 6 30.17 24.23 8.42
N GLY A 7 30.74 23.45 9.34
CA GLY A 7 30.49 22.01 9.44
C GLY A 7 29.08 21.77 9.98
N VAL A 8 28.12 21.56 9.09
CA VAL A 8 26.80 21.01 9.43
C VAL A 8 27.03 19.56 9.88
N LYS A 9 26.80 19.28 11.17
CA LYS A 9 26.85 17.93 11.70
C LYS A 9 25.75 17.10 11.05
N ALA A 10 26.13 16.04 10.36
CA ALA A 10 25.22 15.07 9.77
C ALA A 10 24.23 14.57 10.83
N ASN A 11 22.93 14.69 10.52
CA ASN A 11 21.86 14.14 11.33
C ASN A 11 22.00 12.62 11.35
N LYS A 12 22.38 12.06 12.51
CA LYS A 12 22.40 10.62 12.75
C LYS A 12 20.96 10.14 12.84
N TYR A 13 20.35 9.80 11.71
CA TYR A 13 19.15 8.96 11.75
C TYR A 13 19.56 7.61 12.31
N SER A 14 19.34 7.44 13.61
CA SER A 14 19.34 6.15 14.29
C SER A 14 18.46 5.22 13.47
N THR A 15 19.02 4.13 12.96
CA THR A 15 18.30 3.03 12.31
C THR A 15 17.53 2.24 13.36
N ALA A 16 16.68 2.92 14.12
CA ALA A 16 15.63 2.28 14.87
C ALA A 16 14.75 1.57 13.84
N ASN A 17 14.56 0.28 14.03
CA ASN A 17 13.67 -0.54 13.23
C ASN A 17 12.23 -0.09 13.55
N ILE A 18 11.83 1.06 13.02
CA ILE A 18 10.50 1.61 13.21
C ILE A 18 9.54 0.64 12.51
N PRO A 19 8.66 -0.06 13.24
CA PRO A 19 7.72 -0.96 12.59
C PRO A 19 6.87 -0.14 11.63
N LEU A 20 6.90 -0.52 10.34
CA LEU A 20 6.06 0.10 9.33
C LEU A 20 4.60 -0.07 9.73
N ARG A 21 3.82 1.01 9.68
CA ARG A 21 2.39 0.97 10.00
C ARG A 21 1.67 0.00 9.05
N PRO A 22 0.78 -0.90 9.53
CA PRO A 22 0.10 -1.89 8.69
C PRO A 22 -0.62 -1.29 7.47
N GLY A 23 -1.25 -0.12 7.61
CA GLY A 23 -1.84 0.61 6.48
C GLY A 23 -0.83 0.91 5.37
N ILE A 24 0.38 1.36 5.71
CA ILE A 24 1.45 1.64 4.74
C ILE A 24 1.92 0.36 4.04
N LEU A 25 1.94 -0.76 4.76
CA LEU A 25 2.29 -2.06 4.19
C LEU A 25 1.25 -2.51 3.16
N VAL A 26 -0.05 -2.37 3.47
CA VAL A 26 -1.14 -2.63 2.50
C VAL A 26 -0.89 -1.86 1.22
N LEU A 27 -0.67 -0.55 1.32
CA LEU A 27 -0.46 0.33 0.17
C LEU A 27 0.74 -0.08 -0.68
N THR A 28 1.85 -0.42 -0.03
CA THR A 28 3.08 -0.86 -0.71
C THR A 28 2.88 -2.18 -1.43
N LYS A 29 2.10 -3.09 -0.83
CA LYS A 29 1.77 -4.39 -1.41
C LYS A 29 0.80 -4.26 -2.58
N ILE A 30 -0.23 -3.42 -2.48
CA ILE A 30 -1.15 -3.12 -3.58
C ILE A 30 -0.40 -2.56 -4.79
N LYS A 31 0.48 -1.56 -4.59
CA LYS A 31 1.34 -1.03 -5.67
C LYS A 31 2.21 -2.10 -6.30
N ARG A 32 2.63 -3.11 -5.54
CA ARG A 32 3.42 -4.22 -6.08
C ARG A 32 2.56 -5.21 -6.86
N CYS A 33 1.36 -5.53 -6.37
CA CYS A 33 0.42 -6.41 -7.04
C CYS A 33 0.12 -5.94 -8.47
N ILE A 34 -0.14 -4.65 -8.67
CA ILE A 34 -0.46 -4.11 -10.01
C ILE A 34 0.67 -4.30 -11.03
N HIS A 35 1.93 -4.41 -10.59
CA HIS A 35 3.05 -4.69 -11.48
C HIS A 35 3.13 -6.16 -11.92
N PHE A 36 2.45 -7.07 -11.22
CA PHE A 36 2.45 -8.50 -11.50
C PHE A 36 1.14 -9.00 -12.12
N ILE A 37 0.05 -8.24 -12.03
CA ILE A 37 -1.21 -8.55 -12.71
C ILE A 37 -0.95 -8.71 -14.22
N GLY A 38 -1.49 -9.77 -14.81
CA GLY A 38 -1.31 -10.09 -16.24
C GLY A 38 0.02 -10.75 -16.61
N SER A 39 0.95 -10.94 -15.67
CA SER A 39 2.19 -11.67 -15.95
C SER A 39 1.92 -13.16 -16.18
N THR A 40 2.53 -13.72 -17.23
CA THR A 40 2.54 -15.17 -17.53
C THR A 40 3.77 -15.89 -16.98
N ARG A 41 4.77 -15.14 -16.47
CA ARG A 41 6.01 -15.71 -15.91
C ARG A 41 5.74 -16.30 -14.50
N PRO A 42 6.28 -17.50 -14.17
CA PRO A 42 6.00 -18.15 -12.89
C PRO A 42 6.36 -17.33 -11.65
N LYS A 43 7.53 -16.68 -11.64
CA LYS A 43 8.04 -15.94 -10.48
C LYS A 43 7.15 -14.75 -10.09
N PRO A 44 6.75 -13.85 -11.01
CA PRO A 44 5.75 -12.83 -10.72
C PRO A 44 4.39 -13.38 -10.27
N ILE A 45 3.90 -14.47 -10.86
CA ILE A 45 2.62 -15.09 -10.45
C ILE A 45 2.68 -15.52 -8.98
N THR A 46 3.75 -16.23 -8.57
CA THR A 46 3.92 -16.63 -7.17
C THR A 46 4.05 -15.42 -6.24
N LYS A 47 4.72 -14.35 -6.68
CA LYS A 47 4.82 -13.11 -5.88
C LYS A 47 3.48 -12.42 -5.72
N LEU A 48 2.68 -12.36 -6.79
CA LEU A 48 1.33 -11.80 -6.75
C LEU A 48 0.47 -12.54 -5.73
N GLY A 49 0.48 -13.89 -5.74
CA GLY A 49 -0.25 -14.69 -4.75
C GLY A 49 0.14 -14.33 -3.30
N ARG A 50 1.45 -14.27 -3.02
CA ARG A 50 1.96 -13.91 -1.68
C ARG A 50 1.61 -12.48 -1.27
N ASP A 51 1.81 -11.51 -2.17
CA ASP A 51 1.48 -10.12 -1.86
C ASP A 51 -0.03 -9.94 -1.64
N LEU A 52 -0.86 -10.74 -2.30
CA LEU A 52 -2.31 -10.76 -2.09
C LEU A 52 -2.73 -11.39 -0.75
N GLU A 53 -2.10 -12.49 -0.35
CA GLU A 53 -2.29 -13.09 0.97
C GLU A 53 -1.89 -12.11 2.08
N ASP A 54 -0.73 -11.44 1.92
CA ASP A 54 -0.27 -10.40 2.84
C ASP A 54 -1.26 -9.23 2.93
N VAL A 55 -1.79 -8.75 1.79
CA VAL A 55 -2.81 -7.70 1.76
C VAL A 55 -4.04 -8.14 2.51
N GLN A 56 -4.56 -9.33 2.23
CA GLN A 56 -5.77 -9.83 2.91
C GLN A 56 -5.55 -9.96 4.43
N PHE A 57 -4.41 -10.48 4.86
CA PHE A 57 -4.04 -10.57 6.27
C PHE A 57 -4.00 -9.19 6.93
N LEU A 58 -3.34 -8.21 6.30
CA LEU A 58 -3.22 -6.86 6.84
C LEU A 58 -4.57 -6.12 6.88
N LEU A 59 -5.41 -6.28 5.85
CA LEU A 59 -6.75 -5.69 5.83
C LEU A 59 -7.63 -6.27 6.94
N LYS A 60 -7.59 -7.60 7.13
CA LYS A 60 -8.29 -8.26 8.24
C LYS A 60 -7.80 -7.73 9.60
N TRP A 61 -6.49 -7.64 9.81
CA TRP A 61 -5.92 -7.11 11.05
C TRP A 61 -6.38 -5.66 11.31
N LEU A 62 -6.37 -4.81 10.28
CA LEU A 62 -6.84 -3.43 10.39
C LEU A 62 -8.32 -3.36 10.79
N ALA A 63 -9.17 -4.16 10.15
CA ALA A 63 -10.60 -4.23 10.47
C ALA A 63 -10.85 -4.71 11.90
N GLU A 64 -10.13 -5.75 12.35
CA GLU A 64 -10.25 -6.29 13.72
C GLU A 64 -9.81 -5.30 14.81
N HIS A 65 -8.96 -4.32 14.46
CA HIS A 65 -8.42 -3.34 15.40
C HIS A 65 -9.00 -1.92 15.22
N ASP A 66 -10.09 -1.80 14.45
CA ASP A 66 -10.74 -0.53 14.10
C ASP A 66 -9.73 0.52 13.58
N LYS A 67 -8.83 0.06 12.70
CA LYS A 67 -7.82 0.89 12.04
C LYS A 67 -8.17 1.07 10.58
N LYS A 68 -7.88 2.26 10.07
CA LYS A 68 -8.07 2.62 8.66
C LYS A 68 -6.73 2.63 7.93
N VAL A 69 -6.79 2.42 6.62
CA VAL A 69 -5.67 2.65 5.72
C VAL A 69 -5.53 4.16 5.55
N GLU A 70 -4.43 4.72 6.04
CA GLU A 70 -4.18 6.16 5.97
C GLU A 70 -3.52 6.53 4.64
N PHE A 71 -4.31 6.97 3.65
CA PHE A 71 -3.81 7.40 2.34
C PHE A 71 -3.11 8.76 2.40
N ILE A 72 -3.66 9.70 3.18
CA ILE A 72 -3.18 11.10 3.29
C ILE A 72 -1.82 11.18 4.02
N GLY A 73 -1.61 10.35 5.05
CA GLY A 73 -0.37 10.29 5.82
C GLY A 73 0.78 9.57 5.10
N TYR A 74 0.52 8.99 3.92
CA TYR A 74 1.55 8.36 3.11
C TYR A 74 2.27 9.42 2.27
N SER A 75 3.47 9.80 2.69
CA SER A 75 4.31 10.87 2.11
C SER A 75 4.80 10.65 0.68
N SER A 76 4.20 9.73 -0.09
CA SER A 76 4.50 9.68 -1.52
C SER A 76 3.89 10.86 -2.22
N LEU A 77 4.67 11.46 -3.11
CA LEU A 77 4.39 12.65 -3.92
C LEU A 77 3.10 12.62 -4.74
N ASP A 78 2.30 11.55 -4.69
CA ASP A 78 1.05 11.47 -5.43
C ASP A 78 0.08 10.40 -4.86
N VAL A 79 -0.91 10.84 -4.07
CA VAL A 79 -2.01 9.98 -3.60
C VAL A 79 -2.87 9.46 -4.76
N HIS A 80 -2.88 10.14 -5.92
CA HIS A 80 -3.61 9.65 -7.09
C HIS A 80 -3.02 8.36 -7.63
N ARG A 81 -1.68 8.21 -7.63
CA ARG A 81 -1.03 6.93 -7.99
C ARG A 81 -1.44 5.78 -7.07
N LEU A 82 -1.86 6.09 -5.86
CA LEU A 82 -2.38 5.11 -4.91
C LEU A 82 -3.81 4.69 -5.27
N TYR A 83 -4.70 5.65 -5.50
CA TYR A 83 -6.05 5.37 -5.96
C TYR A 83 -6.04 4.61 -7.30
N SER A 84 -5.15 5.00 -8.23
CA SER A 84 -4.95 4.30 -9.51
C SER A 84 -4.43 2.86 -9.34
N ALA A 85 -3.82 2.50 -8.20
CA ALA A 85 -3.38 1.13 -7.94
C ALA A 85 -4.47 0.26 -7.30
N VAL A 86 -5.41 0.88 -6.58
CA VAL A 86 -6.53 0.18 -5.95
C VAL A 86 -7.53 -0.32 -6.99
N ARG A 87 -7.86 0.49 -7.99
CA ARG A 87 -8.85 0.13 -9.03
C ARG A 87 -8.51 -1.16 -9.80
N PRO A 88 -7.30 -1.33 -10.39
CA PRO A 88 -6.93 -2.56 -11.07
C PRO A 88 -6.95 -3.79 -10.16
N LEU A 89 -6.67 -3.61 -8.87
CA LEU A 89 -6.74 -4.69 -7.90
C LEU A 89 -8.19 -5.14 -7.67
N ARG A 90 -9.14 -4.19 -7.54
CA ARG A 90 -10.58 -4.47 -7.43
C ARG A 90 -11.07 -5.24 -8.66
N GLU A 91 -10.74 -4.75 -9.86
CA GLU A 91 -11.13 -5.38 -11.12
C GLU A 91 -10.58 -6.82 -11.22
N TYR A 92 -9.28 -7.00 -10.91
CA TYR A 92 -8.65 -8.32 -10.91
C TYR A 92 -9.30 -9.29 -9.93
N ARG A 93 -9.71 -8.83 -8.73
CA ARG A 93 -10.34 -9.69 -7.73
C ARG A 93 -11.79 -9.99 -8.03
N ASN A 94 -12.57 -9.03 -8.51
CA ASN A 94 -13.94 -9.26 -8.94
C ASN A 94 -14.01 -10.30 -10.07
N GLY A 95 -13.08 -10.26 -11.03
CA GLY A 95 -12.99 -11.27 -12.09
C GLY A 95 -12.55 -12.67 -11.62
N ALA A 96 -12.03 -12.80 -10.40
CA ALA A 96 -11.44 -14.04 -9.87
C ALA A 96 -12.19 -14.60 -8.64
N GLY A 97 -13.40 -14.12 -8.33
CA GLY A 97 -14.19 -14.56 -7.17
C GLY A 97 -13.64 -14.07 -5.81
N GLY A 98 -12.85 -12.98 -5.82
CA GLY A 98 -12.19 -12.40 -4.66
C GLY A 98 -13.02 -11.36 -3.89
N GLU A 99 -14.34 -11.47 -3.88
CA GLU A 99 -15.27 -10.49 -3.27
C GLU A 99 -14.92 -10.15 -1.82
N HIS A 100 -14.44 -11.15 -1.07
CA HIS A 100 -14.06 -10.97 0.33
C HIS A 100 -12.89 -9.99 0.53
N LEU A 101 -11.91 -9.97 -0.37
CA LEU A 101 -10.78 -9.02 -0.26
C LEU A 101 -11.26 -7.60 -0.54
N VAL A 102 -12.17 -7.43 -1.51
CA VAL A 102 -12.74 -6.12 -1.87
C VAL A 102 -13.57 -5.57 -0.71
N GLN A 103 -14.42 -6.40 -0.09
CA GLN A 103 -15.19 -6.02 1.10
C GLN A 103 -14.30 -5.62 2.29
N LEU A 104 -13.21 -6.36 2.52
CA LEU A 104 -12.23 -6.01 3.56
C LEU A 104 -11.50 -4.71 3.25
N LEU A 105 -11.24 -4.44 1.97
CA LEU A 105 -10.64 -3.18 1.55
C LEU A 105 -11.60 -2.02 1.80
N ASP A 106 -12.87 -2.17 1.42
CA ASP A 106 -13.90 -1.16 1.66
C ASP A 106 -14.03 -0.86 3.17
N SER A 107 -14.07 -1.88 4.02
CA SER A 107 -14.28 -1.67 5.46
C SER A 107 -13.17 -0.87 6.14
N VAL A 108 -11.94 -0.88 5.61
CA VAL A 108 -10.79 -0.18 6.19
C VAL A 108 -10.39 1.11 5.46
N MET A 109 -11.09 1.47 4.39
CA MET A 109 -10.90 2.76 3.71
C MET A 109 -11.77 3.86 4.36
N GLU A 110 -11.33 5.11 4.18
CA GLU A 110 -12.17 6.28 4.46
C GLU A 110 -13.21 6.44 3.35
N VAL A 111 -14.38 6.98 3.70
CA VAL A 111 -15.51 7.14 2.77
C VAL A 111 -15.14 7.99 1.55
N ASP A 112 -14.30 9.01 1.74
CA ASP A 112 -13.88 9.87 0.65
C ASP A 112 -12.85 9.18 -0.27
N ASP A 113 -12.02 8.29 0.27
CA ASP A 113 -11.10 7.47 -0.51
C ASP A 113 -11.84 6.41 -1.34
N GLN A 114 -12.90 5.82 -0.77
CA GLN A 114 -13.74 4.83 -1.48
C GLN A 114 -14.32 5.41 -2.77
N LYS A 115 -14.94 6.60 -2.68
CA LYS A 115 -15.56 7.31 -3.82
C LYS A 115 -14.59 7.55 -4.98
N VAL A 116 -13.29 7.74 -4.70
CA VAL A 116 -12.27 7.96 -5.73
C VAL A 116 -11.86 6.64 -6.40
N THR A 117 -11.97 5.51 -5.71
CA THR A 117 -11.55 4.19 -6.22
C THR A 117 -12.67 3.34 -6.84
N GLU A 118 -13.93 3.76 -6.71
CA GLU A 118 -15.12 3.08 -7.26
C GLU A 118 -15.53 3.55 -8.68
N ASN A 119 -15.06 4.72 -9.13
CA ASN A 119 -15.30 5.26 -10.49
C ASN A 119 -14.17 4.86 -11.47
#